data_AF-A0A8D0A5Q3-F1
#
_entry.id   AF-A0A8D0A5Q3-F1
#
_cell.length_a   1.000
_cell.length_b   1.000
_cell.length_c   1.000
_cell.angle_alpha   90.00
_cell.angle_beta   90.00
_cell.angle_gamma   90.00
#
_symmetry.space_group_name_H-M   'P 1'
#
loop_
_entity.id
_entity.type
_entity.pdbx_description
1 polymer ?
#
loop_
_entity_poly.entity_id
_entity_poly.type
_entity_poly.pdbx_seq_one_letter_code
_entity_poly.pdbx_strand_id
1 'polypeptide(L)'
;MAPVLAGFGAGLSFEEQKQLLLLQLQNAKELEKVRQDVRLREAELAHDQARQQVELERYRLDLISKGKLHVADSVSYQLVKAAVLRAYELVPEAYRQRFRSEKKEKRSYTEFVRDLATHFNRWCAASQVKTFEDLQELILLEQFKNTLPGRVVTYINEQKVSKVTDAAKLADEFVLTHRGFFGENRSVQPGSFGG
;
A
#
# COMPACT_ATOMS: atom_id res chain seq x y z
N MET A 1 34.68 -24.10 -85.01
CA MET A 1 34.48 -24.29 -83.55
C MET A 1 34.65 -22.91 -82.93
N ALA A 2 33.67 -22.13 -82.49
CA ALA A 2 32.28 -22.31 -82.08
C ALA A 2 31.50 -20.98 -82.34
N PRO A 3 30.15 -20.98 -82.40
CA PRO A 3 29.40 -19.73 -82.53
C PRO A 3 29.24 -19.05 -81.16
N VAL A 4 29.49 -17.75 -81.16
CA VAL A 4 29.00 -16.80 -80.15
C VAL A 4 27.54 -16.53 -80.48
N LEU A 5 26.61 -16.87 -79.57
CA LEU A 5 25.25 -16.31 -79.61
C LEU A 5 24.86 -15.84 -78.22
N ALA A 6 24.49 -14.57 -78.21
CA ALA A 6 24.21 -13.72 -77.07
C ALA A 6 23.04 -14.24 -76.24
N GLY A 7 23.24 -14.31 -74.93
CA GLY A 7 22.14 -14.29 -73.96
C GLY A 7 21.49 -12.90 -74.00
N PHE A 8 20.48 -12.74 -74.84
CA PHE A 8 19.61 -11.56 -74.87
C PHE A 8 18.73 -11.63 -73.61
N GLY A 9 18.94 -10.69 -72.69
CA GLY A 9 18.12 -10.55 -71.48
C GLY A 9 16.66 -10.29 -71.85
N ALA A 10 15.77 -11.19 -71.43
CA ALA A 10 14.34 -10.98 -71.54
C ALA A 10 13.91 -9.92 -70.53
N GLY A 11 13.75 -8.68 -70.99
CA GLY A 11 13.02 -7.66 -70.24
C GLY A 11 11.56 -8.06 -70.12
N LEU A 12 10.98 -7.84 -68.94
CA LEU A 12 9.56 -8.09 -68.64
C LEU A 12 8.65 -7.49 -69.73
N SER A 13 7.63 -8.25 -70.14
CA SER A 13 6.58 -7.80 -71.06
C SER A 13 5.85 -6.57 -70.52
N PHE A 14 5.33 -5.71 -71.39
CA PHE A 14 4.56 -4.52 -70.99
C PHE A 14 3.39 -4.85 -70.04
N GLU A 15 2.72 -5.98 -70.25
CA GLU A 15 1.63 -6.41 -69.37
C GLU A 15 2.16 -6.89 -68.00
N GLU A 16 3.32 -7.53 -67.96
CA GLU A 16 3.99 -7.93 -66.70
C GLU A 16 4.47 -6.69 -65.93
N GLN A 17 5.01 -5.69 -66.62
CA GLN A 17 5.41 -4.40 -66.03
C GLN A 17 4.21 -3.66 -65.43
N LYS A 18 3.07 -3.68 -66.11
CA LYS A 18 1.81 -3.09 -65.63
C LYS A 18 1.26 -3.81 -64.41
N GLN A 19 1.25 -5.14 -64.41
CA GLN A 19 0.84 -5.95 -63.25
C GLN A 19 1.77 -5.71 -62.04
N LEU A 20 3.08 -5.63 -62.28
CA LEU A 20 4.06 -5.34 -61.24
C LEU A 20 3.84 -3.95 -60.62
N LEU A 21 3.56 -2.93 -61.43
CA LEU A 21 3.31 -1.58 -60.94
C LEU A 21 2.03 -1.50 -60.08
N LEU A 22 0.97 -2.21 -60.48
CA LEU A 22 -0.26 -2.29 -59.68
C LEU A 22 0.00 -2.95 -58.32
N LEU A 23 0.77 -4.04 -58.31
CA LEU A 23 1.15 -4.73 -57.08
C LEU A 23 2.02 -3.84 -56.17
N GLN A 24 2.98 -3.11 -56.74
CA GLN A 24 3.80 -2.14 -55.99
C GLN A 24 2.96 -1.02 -55.38
N LEU A 25 2.00 -0.48 -56.14
CA LEU A 25 1.09 0.55 -55.65
C LEU A 25 0.18 0.02 -54.53
N GLN A 26 -0.31 -1.21 -54.66
CA GLN A 26 -1.11 -1.86 -53.62
C GLN A 26 -0.30 -2.12 -52.36
N ASN A 27 0.90 -2.68 -52.49
CA ASN A 27 1.82 -2.90 -51.37
C ASN A 27 2.19 -1.58 -50.69
N ALA A 28 2.41 -0.50 -51.44
CA ALA A 28 2.70 0.83 -50.88
C ALA A 28 1.52 1.37 -50.06
N LYS A 29 0.28 1.21 -50.54
CA LYS A 29 -0.93 1.60 -49.81
C LYS A 29 -1.14 0.77 -48.54
N GLU A 30 -0.94 -0.54 -48.63
CA GLU A 30 -1.05 -1.42 -47.45
C GLU A 30 0.04 -1.09 -46.41
N LEU A 31 1.26 -0.82 -46.86
CA LEU A 31 2.36 -0.40 -45.98
C LEU A 31 2.03 0.93 -45.27
N GLU A 32 1.44 1.89 -45.98
CA GLU A 32 1.03 3.17 -45.40
C GLU A 32 -0.09 3.00 -44.38
N LYS A 33 -1.07 2.13 -44.66
CA LYS A 33 -2.13 1.78 -43.70
C LYS A 33 -1.56 1.15 -42.43
N VAL A 34 -0.66 0.16 -42.57
CA VAL A 34 0.01 -0.46 -41.42
C VAL A 34 0.81 0.56 -40.61
N ARG A 35 1.50 1.50 -41.28
CA ARG A 35 2.22 2.59 -40.59
C ARG A 35 1.28 3.51 -39.82
N GLN A 36 0.11 3.82 -40.35
CA GLN A 36 -0.90 4.61 -39.66
C GLN A 36 -1.46 3.86 -38.44
N ASP A 37 -1.76 2.57 -38.57
CA ASP A 37 -2.24 1.73 -37.46
C ASP A 37 -1.19 1.62 -36.34
N VAL A 38 0.10 1.49 -36.69
CA VAL A 38 1.20 1.49 -35.71
C VAL A 38 1.27 2.83 -34.98
N ARG A 39 1.21 3.96 -35.70
CA ARG A 39 1.22 5.30 -35.08
C ARG A 39 0.05 5.52 -34.14
N LEU A 40 -1.14 5.05 -34.51
CA LEU A 40 -2.34 5.15 -33.66
C LEU A 40 -2.15 4.35 -32.36
N ARG A 41 -1.68 3.10 -32.45
CA ARG A 41 -1.41 2.26 -31.28
C ARG A 41 -0.31 2.83 -30.38
N GLU A 42 0.73 3.40 -30.97
CA GLU A 42 1.80 4.08 -30.22
C GLU A 42 1.24 5.30 -29.47
N ALA A 43 0.37 6.09 -30.10
CA ALA A 43 -0.28 7.24 -29.46
C ALA A 43 -1.23 6.82 -28.33
N GLU A 44 -2.01 5.74 -28.53
CA GLU A 44 -2.89 5.15 -27.51
C GLU A 44 -2.07 4.70 -26.29
N LEU A 45 -0.99 3.93 -26.52
CA LEU A 45 -0.12 3.47 -25.45
C LEU A 45 0.53 4.64 -24.70
N ALA A 46 1.01 5.66 -25.41
CA ALA A 46 1.61 6.84 -24.79
C ALA A 46 0.58 7.61 -23.93
N HIS A 47 -0.66 7.74 -24.40
CA HIS A 47 -1.73 8.38 -23.65
C HIS A 47 -2.12 7.57 -22.41
N ASP A 48 -2.21 6.25 -22.50
CA ASP A 48 -2.50 5.39 -21.35
C ASP A 48 -1.38 5.43 -20.31
N GLN A 49 -0.12 5.43 -20.77
CA GLN A 49 1.04 5.64 -19.89
C GLN A 49 0.99 7.01 -19.20
N ALA A 50 0.64 8.07 -19.93
CA ALA A 50 0.50 9.41 -19.35
C ALA A 50 -0.61 9.45 -18.28
N ARG A 51 -1.76 8.80 -18.52
CA ARG A 51 -2.83 8.70 -17.52
C ARG A 51 -2.35 7.97 -16.26
N GLN A 52 -1.66 6.84 -16.42
CA GLN A 52 -1.11 6.09 -15.29
C GLN A 52 -0.08 6.91 -14.49
N GLN A 53 0.79 7.65 -15.17
CA GLN A 53 1.75 8.54 -14.50
C GLN A 53 1.05 9.63 -13.68
N VAL A 54 0.04 10.28 -14.25
CA VAL A 54 -0.75 11.31 -13.55
C VAL A 54 -1.46 10.72 -12.33
N GLU A 55 -1.99 9.51 -12.42
CA GLU A 55 -2.67 8.84 -11.31
C GLU A 55 -1.71 8.49 -10.17
N LEU A 56 -0.51 7.98 -10.50
CA LEU A 56 0.54 7.70 -9.51
C LEU A 56 1.00 8.98 -8.82
N GLU A 57 1.18 10.06 -9.57
CA GLU A 57 1.52 11.37 -9.02
C GLU A 57 0.42 11.91 -8.10
N ARG A 58 -0.86 11.72 -8.45
CA ARG A 58 -1.98 12.08 -7.58
C ARG A 58 -1.91 11.33 -6.24
N TYR A 59 -1.64 10.03 -6.28
CA TYR A 59 -1.51 9.23 -5.06
C TYR A 59 -0.30 9.66 -4.21
N ARG A 60 0.82 10.00 -4.85
CA ARG A 60 2.01 10.56 -4.19
C ARG A 60 1.68 11.86 -3.45
N LEU A 61 0.98 12.78 -4.12
CA LEU A 61 0.58 14.07 -3.52
C LEU A 61 -0.40 13.91 -2.35
N ASP A 62 -1.34 12.95 -2.42
CA ASP A 62 -2.26 12.65 -1.33
C ASP A 62 -1.53 12.18 -0.05
N LEU A 63 -0.50 11.34 -0.20
CA LEU A 63 0.34 10.90 0.92
C LEU A 63 1.10 12.05 1.57
N ILE A 64 1.62 12.99 0.76
CA ILE A 64 2.30 14.19 1.24
C ILE A 64 1.32 15.11 1.96
N SER A 65 0.15 15.36 1.35
CA SER A 65 -0.90 16.22 1.91
C SER A 65 -1.41 15.72 3.26
N LYS A 66 -1.54 14.40 3.43
CA LYS A 66 -1.95 13.77 4.70
C LYS A 66 -0.85 13.72 5.76
N GLY A 67 0.32 14.33 5.50
CA GLY A 67 1.46 14.34 6.42
C GLY A 67 2.12 12.98 6.63
N LYS A 68 1.81 11.99 5.77
CA LYS A 68 2.31 10.61 5.89
C LYS A 68 3.70 10.44 5.25
N LEU A 69 4.12 11.39 4.41
CA LEU A 69 5.38 11.37 3.68
C LEU A 69 5.92 12.79 3.51
N HIS A 70 7.20 13.01 3.82
CA HIS A 70 7.85 14.30 3.60
C HIS A 70 8.23 14.47 2.13
N VAL A 71 8.21 15.71 1.61
CA VAL A 71 8.49 16.00 0.17
C VAL A 71 9.86 15.47 -0.27
N ALA A 72 10.88 15.59 0.60
CA ALA A 72 12.22 15.08 0.32
C ALA A 72 12.28 13.54 0.21
N ASP A 73 11.39 12.84 0.91
CA ASP A 73 11.33 11.38 0.95
C ASP A 73 10.51 10.80 -0.22
N SER A 74 9.78 11.66 -0.94
CA SER A 74 8.81 11.27 -1.96
C SER A 74 9.41 10.78 -3.29
N VAL A 75 10.71 10.92 -3.46
CA VAL A 75 11.45 10.48 -4.66
C VAL A 75 12.01 9.05 -4.49
N SER A 76 12.13 8.58 -3.25
CA SER A 76 12.67 7.24 -2.96
C SER A 76 11.54 6.23 -2.79
N TYR A 77 11.48 5.23 -3.68
CA TYR A 77 10.54 4.12 -3.57
C TYR A 77 10.60 3.44 -2.19
N GLN A 78 11.80 3.31 -1.61
CA GLN A 78 11.97 2.71 -0.29
C GLN A 78 11.34 3.56 0.82
N LEU A 79 11.46 4.89 0.73
CA LEU A 79 10.87 5.80 1.71
C LEU A 79 9.36 5.95 1.53
N VAL A 80 8.86 5.96 0.30
CA VAL A 80 7.41 5.90 0.01
C VAL A 80 6.83 4.58 0.52
N LYS A 81 7.48 3.44 0.25
CA LYS A 81 7.08 2.13 0.75
C LYS A 81 7.10 2.09 2.28
N ALA A 82 8.14 2.64 2.91
CA ALA A 82 8.24 2.75 4.36
C ALA A 82 7.15 3.67 4.93
N ALA A 83 6.89 4.82 4.33
CA ALA A 83 5.85 5.76 4.74
C ALA A 83 4.44 5.17 4.56
N VAL A 84 4.19 4.42 3.49
CA VAL A 84 2.97 3.62 3.34
C VAL A 84 2.93 2.60 4.46
N LEU A 85 3.98 1.80 4.68
CA LEU A 85 4.04 0.82 5.77
C LEU A 85 3.88 1.45 7.16
N ARG A 86 4.31 2.71 7.38
CA ARG A 86 4.12 3.51 8.60
C ARG A 86 2.72 4.11 8.72
N ALA A 87 2.14 4.59 7.64
CA ALA A 87 0.71 4.89 7.60
C ALA A 87 -0.13 3.65 7.88
N TYR A 88 0.43 2.50 7.53
CA TYR A 88 -0.05 1.20 7.91
C TYR A 88 0.42 0.77 9.29
N GLU A 89 1.39 1.36 10.04
CA GLU A 89 1.89 0.92 11.39
C GLU A 89 0.78 0.76 12.44
N LEU A 90 -0.40 1.30 12.15
CA LEU A 90 -1.67 0.69 12.55
C LEU A 90 -1.81 -0.79 12.08
N VAL A 91 -0.77 -1.59 11.77
CA VAL A 91 -0.93 -2.91 11.13
C VAL A 91 -1.38 -3.87 12.22
N PRO A 92 -0.65 -3.99 13.35
CA PRO A 92 -1.10 -4.83 14.44
C PRO A 92 -2.39 -4.27 15.04
N GLU A 93 -2.45 -2.96 15.25
CA GLU A 93 -3.58 -2.31 15.89
C GLU A 93 -4.85 -2.33 15.03
N ALA A 94 -4.77 -2.18 13.70
CA ALA A 94 -5.93 -2.31 12.82
C ALA A 94 -6.36 -3.77 12.66
N TYR A 95 -5.44 -4.74 12.60
CA TYR A 95 -5.84 -6.15 12.62
C TYR A 95 -6.52 -6.52 13.94
N ARG A 96 -6.02 -6.01 15.08
CA ARG A 96 -6.64 -6.14 16.39
C ARG A 96 -8.03 -5.51 16.43
N GLN A 97 -8.15 -4.25 15.99
CA GLN A 97 -9.43 -3.55 15.94
C GLN A 97 -10.42 -4.29 15.04
N ARG A 98 -10.01 -4.76 13.85
CA ARG A 98 -10.85 -5.58 12.98
C ARG A 98 -11.30 -6.86 13.68
N PHE A 99 -10.37 -7.62 14.25
CA PHE A 99 -10.69 -8.83 15.01
C PHE A 99 -11.68 -8.59 16.17
N ARG A 100 -11.54 -7.49 16.92
CA ARG A 100 -12.44 -7.16 18.06
C ARG A 100 -13.77 -6.53 17.64
N SER A 101 -13.79 -5.82 16.52
CA SER A 101 -14.95 -5.09 16.01
C SER A 101 -15.81 -5.91 15.04
N GLU A 102 -15.29 -7.06 14.58
CA GLU A 102 -15.96 -7.91 13.60
C GLU A 102 -17.24 -8.50 14.19
N LYS A 103 -18.36 -8.16 13.56
CA LYS A 103 -19.69 -8.63 13.94
C LYS A 103 -20.19 -9.64 12.91
N LYS A 104 -20.91 -10.64 13.38
CA LYS A 104 -21.57 -11.60 12.50
C LYS A 104 -22.71 -10.89 11.75
N GLU A 105 -22.48 -10.63 10.47
CA GLU A 105 -23.48 -10.08 9.56
C GLU A 105 -24.36 -11.22 8.96
N LYS A 106 -24.82 -11.07 7.72
CA LYS A 106 -25.64 -12.05 6.97
C LYS A 106 -24.87 -13.29 6.49
N ARG A 107 -23.61 -13.49 6.91
CA ARG A 107 -22.72 -14.55 6.43
C ARG A 107 -22.90 -15.86 7.20
N SER A 108 -22.39 -16.96 6.65
CA SER A 108 -22.38 -18.25 7.34
C SER A 108 -21.48 -18.20 8.57
N TYR A 109 -21.83 -18.98 9.61
CA TYR A 109 -21.01 -19.11 10.82
C TYR A 109 -19.60 -19.66 10.52
N THR A 110 -19.49 -20.55 9.53
CA THR A 110 -18.21 -21.12 9.11
C THR A 110 -17.29 -20.07 8.49
N GLU A 111 -17.85 -19.20 7.64
CA GLU A 111 -17.11 -18.10 7.02
C GLU A 111 -16.70 -17.05 8.05
N PHE A 112 -17.60 -16.72 8.99
CA PHE A 112 -17.30 -15.76 10.06
C PHE A 112 -16.12 -16.22 10.92
N VAL A 113 -16.10 -17.49 11.37
CA VAL A 113 -14.97 -18.01 12.16
C VAL A 113 -13.68 -18.05 11.34
N ARG A 114 -13.75 -18.37 10.04
CA ARG A 114 -12.58 -18.37 9.16
C ARG A 114 -11.99 -16.96 9.01
N ASP A 115 -12.83 -15.96 8.82
CA ASP A 115 -12.42 -14.57 8.70
C ASP A 115 -11.85 -14.06 10.03
N LEU A 116 -12.49 -14.40 11.16
CA LEU A 116 -12.02 -14.06 12.50
C LEU A 116 -10.63 -14.67 12.79
N ALA A 117 -10.42 -15.94 12.46
CA ALA A 117 -9.13 -16.61 12.57
C ALA A 117 -8.07 -15.97 11.66
N THR A 118 -8.46 -15.54 10.46
CA THR A 118 -7.56 -14.85 9.53
C THR A 118 -7.09 -13.52 10.10
N HIS A 119 -7.99 -12.72 10.66
CA HIS A 119 -7.64 -11.45 11.31
C HIS A 119 -6.72 -11.67 12.52
N PHE A 120 -7.02 -12.67 13.36
CA PHE A 120 -6.18 -13.02 14.51
C PHE A 120 -4.76 -13.45 14.09
N ASN A 121 -4.64 -14.34 13.10
CA ASN A 121 -3.34 -14.80 12.61
C ASN A 121 -2.53 -13.67 11.99
N ARG A 122 -3.18 -12.76 11.24
CA ARG A 122 -2.52 -11.57 10.69
C ARG A 122 -2.07 -10.61 11.79
N TRP A 123 -2.84 -10.46 12.86
CA TRP A 123 -2.43 -9.67 14.02
C TRP A 123 -1.21 -10.28 14.70
N CYS A 124 -1.20 -11.58 14.96
CA CYS A 124 -0.07 -12.28 15.56
C CYS A 124 1.20 -12.15 14.69
N ALA A 125 1.07 -12.33 13.38
CA ALA A 125 2.18 -12.19 12.43
C ALA A 125 2.72 -10.75 12.37
N ALA A 126 1.83 -9.75 12.39
CA ALA A 126 2.22 -8.34 12.41
C ALA A 126 2.92 -7.94 13.72
N SER A 127 2.51 -8.54 14.85
CA SER A 127 3.13 -8.37 16.17
C SER A 127 4.39 -9.22 16.37
N GLN A 128 4.84 -9.97 15.36
CA GLN A 128 6.02 -10.85 15.41
C GLN A 128 5.97 -11.92 16.52
N VAL A 129 4.77 -12.40 16.86
CA VAL A 129 4.56 -13.48 17.84
C VAL A 129 5.11 -14.79 17.29
N LYS A 130 6.09 -15.40 17.98
CA LYS A 130 6.70 -16.67 17.57
C LYS A 130 6.47 -17.78 18.60
N THR A 131 6.36 -17.39 19.87
CA THR A 131 6.19 -18.31 20.99
C THR A 131 4.84 -18.09 21.68
N PHE A 132 4.45 -19.06 22.53
CA PHE A 132 3.26 -18.89 23.37
C PHE A 132 3.42 -17.73 24.35
N GLU A 133 4.63 -17.51 24.87
CA GLU A 133 4.95 -16.38 25.75
C GLU A 133 4.72 -15.04 25.06
N ASP A 134 5.15 -14.89 23.80
CA ASP A 134 4.89 -13.68 23.00
C ASP A 134 3.39 -13.43 22.82
N LEU A 135 2.59 -14.49 22.67
CA LEU A 135 1.14 -14.37 22.57
C LEU A 135 0.52 -13.93 23.89
N GLN A 136 0.99 -14.49 25.01
CA GLN A 136 0.54 -14.07 26.34
C GLN A 136 0.86 -12.59 26.58
N GLU A 137 2.08 -12.15 26.28
CA GLU A 137 2.49 -10.75 26.36
C GLU A 137 1.62 -9.86 25.47
N LEU A 138 1.33 -10.26 24.23
CA LEU A 138 0.48 -9.49 23.31
C LEU A 138 -0.93 -9.26 23.87
N ILE A 139 -1.55 -10.31 24.42
CA ILE A 139 -2.91 -10.23 24.98
C ILE A 139 -2.93 -9.45 26.30
N LEU A 140 -1.93 -9.64 27.15
CA LEU A 140 -1.80 -8.89 28.40
C LEU A 140 -1.56 -7.39 28.12
N LEU A 141 -0.77 -7.08 27.11
CA LEU A 141 -0.47 -5.71 26.70
C LEU A 141 -1.70 -5.02 26.09
N GLU A 142 -2.52 -5.76 25.34
CA GLU A 142 -3.84 -5.27 24.93
C GLU A 142 -4.71 -4.91 26.15
N GLN A 143 -4.82 -5.81 27.13
CA GLN A 143 -5.68 -5.52 28.29
C GLN A 143 -5.15 -4.39 29.16
N PHE A 144 -3.84 -4.34 29.36
CA PHE A 144 -3.22 -3.23 30.07
C PHE A 144 -3.57 -1.89 29.41
N LYS A 145 -3.43 -1.78 28.08
CA LYS A 145 -3.80 -0.58 27.33
C LYS A 145 -5.28 -0.20 27.46
N ASN A 146 -6.20 -1.18 27.48
CA ASN A 146 -7.64 -0.90 27.62
C ASN A 146 -8.01 -0.29 28.99
N THR A 147 -7.19 -0.52 30.02
CA THR A 147 -7.42 0.01 31.38
C THR A 147 -6.84 1.41 31.61
N LEU A 148 -5.96 1.88 30.72
CA LEU A 148 -5.24 3.13 30.91
C LEU A 148 -5.98 4.34 30.30
N PRO A 149 -5.76 5.56 30.81
CA PRO A 149 -6.25 6.78 30.19
C PRO A 149 -5.69 6.93 28.77
N GLY A 150 -6.52 7.41 27.84
CA GLY A 150 -6.16 7.49 26.41
C GLY A 150 -4.84 8.21 26.11
N ARG A 151 -4.45 9.22 26.91
CA ARG A 151 -3.17 9.92 26.76
C ARG A 151 -1.96 9.01 27.02
N VAL A 152 -2.05 8.15 28.03
CA VAL A 152 -1.00 7.18 28.39
C VAL A 152 -0.93 6.08 27.33
N VAL A 153 -2.09 5.64 26.82
CA VAL A 153 -2.16 4.65 25.73
C VAL A 153 -1.48 5.16 24.46
N THR A 154 -1.71 6.42 24.08
CA THR A 154 -1.04 7.04 22.93
C THR A 154 0.48 7.03 23.11
N TYR A 155 0.97 7.47 24.28
CA TYR A 155 2.39 7.46 24.59
C TYR A 155 3.01 6.06 24.53
N ILE A 156 2.36 5.04 25.12
CA ILE A 156 2.84 3.65 25.07
C ILE A 156 2.83 3.11 23.64
N ASN A 157 1.84 3.47 22.82
CA ASN A 157 1.76 3.04 21.42
C ASN A 157 2.91 3.62 20.57
N GLU A 158 3.33 4.86 20.86
CA GLU A 158 4.45 5.50 20.17
C GLU A 158 5.81 4.84 20.51
N GLN A 159 5.95 4.26 21.71
CA GLN A 159 7.18 3.65 22.20
C GLN A 159 7.45 2.21 21.71
N LYS A 160 6.57 1.63 20.88
CA LYS A 160 6.74 0.30 20.23
C LYS A 160 7.17 -0.84 21.17
N VAL A 161 6.65 -0.85 22.39
CA VAL A 161 7.01 -1.82 23.44
C VAL A 161 6.37 -3.19 23.18
N SER A 162 7.12 -4.27 23.35
CA SER A 162 6.63 -5.65 23.19
C SER A 162 6.29 -6.35 24.51
N LYS A 163 6.89 -5.92 25.63
CA LYS A 163 6.66 -6.51 26.97
C LYS A 163 5.75 -5.64 27.82
N VAL A 164 4.84 -6.29 28.54
CA VAL A 164 3.89 -5.61 29.45
C VAL A 164 4.61 -4.91 30.59
N THR A 165 5.66 -5.53 31.14
CA THR A 165 6.44 -4.96 32.24
C THR A 165 7.10 -3.64 31.85
N ASP A 166 7.59 -3.54 30.62
CA ASP A 166 8.25 -2.34 30.12
C ASP A 166 7.22 -1.27 29.76
N ALA A 167 6.05 -1.66 29.25
CA ALA A 167 4.92 -0.76 29.07
C ALA A 167 4.43 -0.17 30.42
N ALA A 168 4.43 -0.96 31.49
CA ALA A 168 4.07 -0.50 32.83
C ALA A 168 5.06 0.54 33.37
N LYS A 169 6.37 0.29 33.25
CA LYS A 169 7.41 1.27 33.64
C LYS A 169 7.27 2.59 32.89
N LEU A 170 7.00 2.53 31.59
CA LEU A 170 6.77 3.73 30.77
C LEU A 170 5.49 4.47 31.17
N ALA A 171 4.44 3.75 31.57
CA ALA A 171 3.23 4.37 32.10
C ALA A 171 3.53 5.13 33.40
N ASP A 172 4.28 4.52 34.32
CA ASP A 172 4.67 5.14 35.59
C ASP A 172 5.54 6.38 35.35
N GLU A 173 6.54 6.29 34.46
CA GLU A 173 7.40 7.42 34.07
C GLU A 173 6.58 8.56 33.45
N PHE A 174 5.63 8.23 32.57
CA PHE A 174 4.76 9.22 31.94
C PHE A 174 3.90 9.94 32.98
N VAL A 175 3.32 9.21 33.95
CA VAL A 175 2.52 9.80 35.03
C VAL A 175 3.38 10.69 35.93
N LEU A 176 4.62 10.29 36.24
CA LEU A 176 5.53 11.08 37.08
C LEU A 176 5.97 12.38 36.39
N THR A 177 6.27 12.33 35.10
CA THR A 177 6.73 13.48 34.31
C THR A 177 5.59 14.43 33.91
N HIS A 178 4.37 13.91 33.76
CA HIS A 178 3.19 14.68 33.36
C HIS A 178 2.23 14.97 34.52
N ARG A 179 2.66 14.76 35.78
CA ARG A 179 1.88 14.95 37.01
C ARG A 179 1.28 16.35 37.19
N GLY A 180 1.81 17.37 36.52
CA GLY A 180 1.26 18.73 36.52
C GLY A 180 0.04 18.95 35.62
N PHE A 181 -0.29 18.01 34.72
CA PHE A 181 -1.43 18.10 33.79
C PHE A 181 -2.63 17.24 34.18
N PHE A 182 -2.44 16.23 35.04
CA PHE A 182 -3.52 15.42 35.61
C PHE A 182 -4.03 16.10 36.89
N GLY A 183 -4.86 17.13 36.70
CA GLY A 183 -5.42 17.96 37.77
C GLY A 183 -5.76 17.19 39.04
N GLU A 184 -5.13 17.63 40.12
CA GLU A 184 -5.35 17.24 41.50
C GLU A 184 -6.80 17.55 41.90
N ASN A 185 -7.72 16.61 41.68
CA ASN A 185 -9.05 16.68 42.27
C ASN A 185 -9.04 15.95 43.63
N ARG A 186 -8.21 16.45 44.55
CA ARG A 186 -8.37 16.16 45.97
C ARG A 186 -9.59 16.96 46.45
N SER A 187 -10.76 16.34 46.38
CA SER A 187 -11.90 16.76 47.19
C SER A 187 -11.53 16.58 48.66
N VAL A 188 -10.95 17.63 49.25
CA VAL A 188 -10.85 17.78 50.70
C VAL A 188 -12.28 17.91 51.20
N GLN A 189 -12.82 16.86 51.82
CA GLN A 189 -13.99 17.02 52.67
C GLN A 189 -13.53 17.64 53.99
N PRO A 190 -14.01 18.84 54.37
CA PRO A 190 -13.78 19.34 55.72
C PRO A 190 -14.61 18.52 56.70
N GLY A 191 -13.95 18.03 57.74
CA GLY A 191 -14.54 17.19 58.77
C GLY A 191 -15.73 17.85 59.47
N SER A 192 -16.82 17.10 59.57
CA SER A 192 -17.88 17.36 60.53
C SER A 192 -17.43 16.83 61.89
N PHE A 193 -16.96 17.73 62.76
CA PHE A 193 -16.87 17.48 64.19
C PHE A 193 -18.17 17.98 64.84
N GLY A 194 -18.80 17.09 65.62
CA GLY A 194 -19.96 17.42 66.44
C GLY A 194 -19.59 18.22 67.68
N GLY A 195 -20.58 18.96 68.18
CA GLY A 195 -20.57 19.80 69.37
C GLY A 195 -21.77 20.73 69.36
#